data_AF-A0A7S4FQ46-F1
#
_entry.id   AF-A0A7S4FQ46-F1
#
_cell.length_a   1.000
_cell.length_b   1.000
_cell.length_c   1.000
_cell.angle_alpha   90.00
_cell.angle_beta   90.00
_cell.angle_gamma   90.00
#
_symmetry.space_group_name_H-M   'P 1'
#
loop_
_entity.id
_entity.type
_entity.pdbx_description
1 polymer ?
#
loop_
_entity_poly.entity_id
_entity_poly.type
_entity_poly.pdbx_seq_one_letter_code
_entity_poly.pdbx_strand_id
1 'polypeptide(L)'
;FFFAASCTMNKPAPDWNLDIDGEEKLTMTQDTKVENAVSFRINKEDHTLGNFLRSKIEENEEVLFVGYKIPHPLTHAIELKVHCTNQSTPVKALHEALDGLLDDIAKIERQFKSQLEQSRQMDDGARFA
;
A
#
# COMPACT_ATOMS: atom_id res chain seq x y z
N PHE A 1 -10.99 -34.12 -11.73
CA PHE A 1 -12.39 -33.93 -11.35
C PHE A 1 -12.49 -32.64 -10.54
N PHE A 2 -13.45 -31.78 -10.87
CA PHE A 2 -13.74 -30.43 -10.32
C PHE A 2 -12.83 -29.29 -10.81
N PHE A 3 -13.33 -28.20 -11.40
CA PHE A 3 -14.68 -27.86 -11.84
C PHE A 3 -14.57 -26.84 -12.98
N ALA A 4 -15.60 -26.82 -13.81
CA ALA A 4 -15.74 -26.10 -15.06
C ALA A 4 -15.14 -24.68 -15.08
N ALA A 5 -14.33 -24.43 -16.11
CA ALA A 5 -14.33 -23.15 -16.80
C ALA A 5 -15.74 -22.91 -17.38
N SER A 6 -16.68 -22.50 -16.52
CA SER A 6 -17.91 -21.88 -16.97
C SER A 6 -17.52 -20.49 -17.45
N CYS A 7 -17.15 -20.42 -18.72
CA CYS A 7 -16.86 -19.21 -19.44
C CYS A 7 -18.13 -18.35 -19.45
N THR A 8 -18.29 -17.52 -18.42
CA THR A 8 -19.05 -16.29 -18.57
C THR A 8 -18.25 -15.45 -19.56
N MET A 9 -18.77 -15.31 -20.78
CA MET A 9 -18.12 -14.84 -22.02
C MET A 9 -17.33 -13.51 -21.94
N ASN A 10 -17.40 -12.77 -20.83
CA ASN A 10 -16.67 -11.51 -20.61
C ASN A 10 -16.12 -11.33 -19.18
N LYS A 11 -15.93 -12.42 -18.43
CA LYS A 11 -15.29 -12.32 -17.11
C LYS A 11 -13.77 -12.33 -17.30
N PRO A 12 -13.04 -11.32 -16.82
CA PRO A 12 -11.59 -11.36 -16.85
C PRO A 12 -11.06 -12.57 -16.05
N ALA A 13 -9.85 -13.04 -16.39
CA ALA A 13 -9.21 -14.11 -15.64
C ALA A 13 -9.17 -13.78 -14.13
N PRO A 14 -9.40 -14.76 -13.25
CA PRO A 14 -9.42 -14.53 -11.80
C PRO A 14 -8.07 -14.09 -11.23
N ASP A 15 -6.98 -14.24 -12.00
CA ASP A 15 -5.60 -13.97 -11.60
C ASP A 15 -5.20 -12.49 -11.78
N TRP A 16 -6.10 -11.58 -11.39
CA TRP A 16 -5.90 -10.14 -11.55
C TRP A 16 -4.74 -9.57 -10.70
N ASN A 17 -4.31 -10.31 -9.67
CA ASN A 17 -3.24 -9.91 -8.75
C ASN A 17 -1.88 -10.56 -9.04
N LEU A 18 -1.75 -11.33 -10.13
CA LEU A 18 -0.46 -11.92 -10.52
C LEU A 18 0.30 -11.00 -11.46
N ASP A 19 1.58 -10.76 -11.15
CA ASP A 19 2.50 -10.11 -12.07
C ASP A 19 2.68 -10.98 -13.32
N ILE A 20 2.39 -10.41 -14.48
CA ILE A 20 2.59 -11.06 -15.77
C ILE A 20 3.97 -10.62 -16.24
N ASP A 21 4.79 -11.56 -16.73
CA ASP A 21 6.14 -11.29 -17.21
C ASP A 21 6.15 -10.15 -18.23
N GLY A 22 6.60 -8.95 -17.81
CA GLY A 22 6.76 -7.76 -18.66
C GLY A 22 6.06 -6.48 -18.21
N GLU A 23 5.20 -6.50 -17.18
CA GLU A 23 4.59 -5.28 -16.63
C GLU A 23 5.42 -4.67 -15.49
N GLU A 24 5.76 -3.38 -15.59
CA GLU A 24 6.40 -2.65 -14.48
C GLU A 24 5.39 -2.39 -13.36
N LYS A 25 5.75 -2.73 -12.12
CA LYS A 25 4.89 -2.50 -10.95
C LYS A 25 4.66 -1.02 -10.66
N LEU A 26 5.70 -0.20 -10.86
CA LEU A 26 5.71 1.23 -10.55
C LEU A 26 6.13 2.01 -11.80
N THR A 27 5.31 2.96 -12.22
CA THR A 27 5.67 3.94 -13.26
C THR A 27 5.62 5.34 -12.65
N MET A 28 6.65 6.13 -12.90
CA MET A 28 6.76 7.50 -12.39
C MET A 28 6.56 8.51 -13.53
N THR A 29 5.62 9.44 -13.35
CA THR A 29 5.36 10.53 -14.29
C THR A 29 5.49 11.87 -13.56
N GLN A 30 6.41 12.72 -13.99
CA GLN A 30 6.54 14.07 -13.45
C GLN A 30 5.44 14.96 -14.03
N ASP A 31 4.76 15.72 -13.19
CA ASP A 31 3.74 16.67 -13.62
C ASP A 31 4.42 17.94 -14.19
N THR A 32 4.00 18.39 -15.38
CA THR A 32 4.57 19.59 -16.03
C THR A 32 3.92 20.90 -15.59
N LYS A 33 2.76 20.84 -14.93
CA LYS A 33 1.95 22.01 -14.55
C LYS A 33 2.27 22.55 -13.17
N VAL A 34 2.77 21.70 -12.28
CA VAL A 34 3.02 22.02 -10.86
C VAL A 34 4.47 21.66 -10.58
N GLU A 35 5.21 22.61 -10.02
CA GLU A 35 6.61 22.38 -9.65
C GLU A 35 6.71 21.30 -8.57
N ASN A 36 7.74 20.45 -8.66
CA ASN A 36 8.01 19.41 -7.67
C ASN A 36 6.82 18.49 -7.34
N ALA A 37 6.00 18.18 -8.35
CA ALA A 37 4.89 17.24 -8.25
C ALA A 37 5.17 15.99 -9.10
N VAL A 38 4.93 14.82 -8.50
CA VAL A 38 5.13 13.52 -9.15
C VAL A 38 3.88 12.67 -8.98
N SER A 39 3.46 12.06 -10.07
CA SER A 39 2.41 11.06 -10.12
C SER A 39 3.03 9.68 -10.24
N PHE A 40 2.85 8.86 -9.21
CA PHE A 40 3.23 7.44 -9.18
C PHE A 40 2.03 6.59 -9.56
N ARG A 41 2.20 5.75 -10.57
CA ARG A 41 1.21 4.73 -10.96
C ARG A 41 1.70 3.38 -10.47
N ILE A 42 0.95 2.76 -9.56
CA ILE A 42 1.27 1.43 -9.04
C ILE A 42 0.22 0.47 -9.59
N ASN A 43 0.67 -0.51 -10.37
CA ASN A 43 -0.20 -1.50 -11.00
C ASN A 43 -0.49 -2.66 -10.03
N LYS A 44 -1.67 -3.27 -10.16
CA LYS A 44 -2.14 -4.42 -9.36
C LYS A 44 -2.11 -4.14 -7.86
N GLU A 45 -2.57 -2.96 -7.47
CA GLU A 45 -2.73 -2.57 -6.08
C GLU A 45 -4.07 -1.87 -5.93
N ASP A 46 -4.61 -1.92 -4.72
CA ASP A 46 -5.93 -1.38 -4.38
C ASP A 46 -5.84 -0.31 -3.28
N HIS A 47 -7.00 0.11 -2.76
CA HIS A 47 -7.15 1.07 -1.67
C HIS A 47 -6.34 0.72 -0.41
N THR A 48 -6.05 -0.56 -0.18
CA THR A 48 -5.26 -1.02 0.98
C THR A 48 -3.90 -0.34 1.00
N LEU A 49 -3.12 -0.47 -0.08
CA LEU A 49 -1.80 0.16 -0.18
C LEU A 49 -1.94 1.68 -0.37
N GLY A 50 -2.87 2.12 -1.22
CA GLY A 50 -3.05 3.54 -1.53
C GLY A 50 -3.38 4.38 -0.31
N ASN A 51 -4.34 3.96 0.51
CA ASN A 51 -4.72 4.67 1.73
C ASN A 51 -3.61 4.64 2.77
N PHE A 52 -2.92 3.52 2.90
CA PHE A 52 -1.85 3.36 3.89
C PHE A 52 -0.65 4.27 3.59
N LEU A 53 -0.20 4.31 2.33
CA LEU A 53 0.84 5.22 1.88
C LEU A 53 0.42 6.68 2.01
N ARG A 54 -0.81 7.01 1.60
CA ARG A 54 -1.33 8.37 1.70
C ARG A 54 -1.23 8.90 3.13
N SER A 55 -1.75 8.14 4.10
CA SER A 55 -1.74 8.55 5.50
C SER A 55 -0.32 8.78 6.01
N LYS A 56 0.63 7.91 5.65
CA LYS A 56 2.01 8.06 6.14
C LYS A 56 2.74 9.24 5.52
N ILE A 57 2.55 9.46 4.23
CA ILE A 57 3.17 10.60 3.52
C ILE A 57 2.61 11.93 4.03
N GLU A 58 1.32 11.97 4.41
CA GLU A 58 0.65 13.14 4.99
C GLU A 58 1.23 13.55 6.37
N GLU A 59 1.90 12.64 7.08
CA GLU A 59 2.59 12.95 8.35
C GLU A 59 3.84 13.82 8.16
N ASN A 60 4.42 13.88 6.95
CA ASN A 60 5.63 14.66 6.68
C ASN A 60 5.27 16.12 6.36
N GLU A 61 5.72 17.07 7.20
CA GLU A 61 5.46 18.51 7.04
C GLU A 61 6.03 19.11 5.73
N GLU A 62 7.02 18.46 5.11
CA GLU A 62 7.60 18.92 3.84
C GLU A 62 6.68 18.64 2.63
N VAL A 63 5.66 17.79 2.81
CA VAL A 63 4.67 17.43 1.79
C VAL A 63 3.49 18.40 1.85
N LEU A 64 3.23 19.08 0.74
CA LEU A 64 2.14 20.05 0.63
C LEU A 64 0.82 19.38 0.28
N PHE A 65 0.88 18.33 -0.54
CA PHE A 65 -0.30 17.60 -0.96
C PHE A 65 0.03 16.15 -1.28
N VAL A 66 -0.80 15.24 -0.77
CA VAL A 66 -0.80 13.84 -1.16
C VAL A 66 -2.23 13.36 -1.38
N GLY A 67 -2.43 12.64 -2.47
CA GLY A 67 -3.73 12.06 -2.78
C GLY A 67 -3.58 10.86 -3.69
N TYR A 68 -4.42 9.85 -3.49
CA TYR A 68 -4.48 8.70 -4.39
C TYR A 68 -5.89 8.55 -4.95
N LYS A 69 -5.99 7.95 -6.13
CA LYS A 69 -7.26 7.59 -6.75
C LYS A 69 -7.12 6.28 -7.51
N ILE A 70 -8.24 5.58 -7.64
CA ILE A 70 -8.38 4.48 -8.59
C ILE A 70 -9.04 5.05 -9.85
N PRO A 71 -8.39 4.99 -11.03
CA PRO A 71 -8.92 5.60 -12.24
C PRO A 71 -10.21 4.91 -12.70
N HIS A 72 -10.31 3.60 -12.53
CA HIS A 72 -11.51 2.83 -12.83
C HIS A 72 -11.58 1.56 -11.96
N PRO A 73 -12.74 1.19 -11.37
CA PRO A 73 -12.84 0.02 -10.48
C PRO A 73 -12.50 -1.33 -11.12
N LEU A 74 -12.62 -1.45 -12.44
CA LEU A 74 -12.27 -2.67 -13.18
C LEU A 74 -10.76 -2.80 -13.46
N THR A 75 -9.97 -1.76 -13.21
CA THR A 75 -8.53 -1.76 -13.41
C THR A 75 -7.87 -1.64 -12.05
N HIS A 76 -7.18 -2.70 -11.64
CA HIS A 76 -6.38 -2.70 -10.42
C HIS A 76 -5.12 -1.89 -10.65
N ALA A 77 -5.22 -0.57 -10.49
CA ALA A 77 -4.10 0.35 -10.51
C ALA A 77 -4.44 1.56 -9.64
N ILE A 78 -3.47 2.02 -8.86
CA ILE A 78 -3.59 3.25 -8.08
C ILE A 78 -2.71 4.33 -8.71
N GLU A 79 -3.26 5.54 -8.80
CA GLU A 79 -2.50 6.74 -9.13
C GLU A 79 -2.33 7.57 -7.85
N LEU A 80 -1.11 7.61 -7.32
CA LEU A 80 -0.69 8.40 -6.16
C LEU A 80 -0.01 9.68 -6.65
N LYS A 81 -0.54 10.84 -6.27
CA LYS A 81 0.07 12.13 -6.51
C LYS A 81 0.69 12.66 -5.23
N VAL A 82 1.95 13.06 -5.32
CA VAL A 82 2.70 13.67 -4.23
C VAL A 82 3.28 14.99 -4.72
N HIS A 83 3.06 16.04 -3.93
CA HIS A 83 3.59 17.37 -4.18
C HIS A 83 4.32 17.84 -2.93
N CYS A 84 5.60 18.19 -3.11
CA CYS A 84 6.50 18.55 -2.03
C CYS A 84 6.98 20.00 -2.17
N THR A 85 7.41 20.57 -1.04
CA THR A 85 8.13 21.84 -1.01
C THR A 85 9.48 21.72 -1.71
N ASN A 86 10.06 22.83 -2.18
CA ASN A 86 11.36 22.87 -2.87
C ASN A 86 12.56 22.33 -2.05
N GLN A 87 12.38 22.04 -0.77
CA GLN A 87 13.42 21.49 0.10
C GLN A 87 13.54 19.96 0.03
N SER A 88 12.49 19.27 -0.42
CA SER A 88 12.45 17.81 -0.48
C SER A 88 11.94 17.30 -1.84
N THR A 89 12.32 16.09 -2.22
CA THR A 89 11.85 15.47 -3.45
C THR A 89 10.71 14.49 -3.14
N PRO A 90 9.65 14.42 -3.97
CA PRO A 90 8.54 13.47 -3.78
C PRO A 90 8.98 12.01 -3.68
N VAL A 91 10.07 11.66 -4.39
CA VAL A 91 10.67 10.33 -4.33
C VAL A 91 11.27 10.06 -2.95
N LYS A 92 12.00 11.03 -2.37
CA LYS A 92 12.56 10.91 -1.03
C LYS A 92 11.46 10.80 0.03
N ALA A 93 10.44 11.65 -0.05
CA ALA A 93 9.29 11.60 0.87
C ALA A 93 8.57 10.24 0.81
N LEU A 94 8.44 9.64 -0.37
CA LEU A 94 7.87 8.31 -0.54
C LEU A 94 8.74 7.22 0.12
N HIS A 95 10.07 7.28 -0.06
CA HIS A 95 10.98 6.33 0.59
C HIS A 95 10.95 6.42 2.12
N GLU A 96 11.02 7.63 2.67
CA GLU A 96 10.94 7.84 4.12
C GLU A 96 9.61 7.34 4.70
N ALA A 97 8.51 7.55 3.98
CA ALA A 97 7.21 7.01 4.37
C ALA A 97 7.21 5.46 4.37
N LEU A 98 7.78 4.82 3.36
CA LEU A 98 7.87 3.36 3.28
C LEU A 98 8.67 2.77 4.44
N ASP A 99 9.83 3.35 4.74
CA ASP A 99 10.67 2.90 5.87
C ASP A 99 9.93 3.06 7.21
N GLY A 100 9.25 4.19 7.40
CA GLY A 100 8.43 4.43 8.57
C GLY A 100 7.27 3.43 8.71
N LEU A 101 6.63 3.04 7.61
CA LEU A 101 5.57 2.02 7.62
C LEU A 101 6.09 0.64 8.04
N LEU A 102 7.26 0.24 7.53
CA LEU A 102 7.88 -1.04 7.90
C LEU A 102 8.20 -1.08 9.39
N ASP A 103 8.72 0.02 9.94
CA ASP A 103 8.97 0.14 11.37
C ASP A 103 7.69 0.05 12.21
N ASP A 104 6.60 0.68 11.76
CA ASP A 104 5.33 0.65 12.47
C ASP A 104 4.71 -0.76 12.46
N ILE A 105 4.77 -1.48 11.33
CA ILE A 105 4.35 -2.88 11.25
C ILE A 105 5.19 -3.74 12.20
N ALA A 106 6.51 -3.57 12.21
CA ALA A 106 7.40 -4.33 13.09
C ALA A 106 7.12 -4.07 14.57
N LYS A 107 6.77 -2.83 14.95
CA LYS A 107 6.36 -2.49 16.32
C LYS A 107 5.06 -3.19 16.70
N ILE A 108 4.04 -3.13 15.83
CA ILE A 108 2.74 -3.77 16.05
C ILE A 108 2.91 -5.29 16.20
N GLU A 109 3.70 -5.92 15.34
CA GLU A 109 3.96 -7.36 15.41
C GLU A 109 4.61 -7.77 16.75
N ARG A 110 5.62 -7.02 17.21
CA ARG A 110 6.27 -7.28 18.51
C ARG A 110 5.31 -7.12 19.67
N GLN A 111 4.53 -6.05 19.68
CA GLN A 111 3.54 -5.79 20.73
C GLN A 111 2.47 -6.89 20.76
N PHE A 112 1.96 -7.26 19.59
CA PHE A 112 0.96 -8.32 19.46
C PHE A 112 1.48 -9.67 19.97
N LYS A 113 2.70 -10.08 19.58
CA LYS A 113 3.31 -11.32 20.07
C LYS A 113 3.51 -11.31 21.58
N SER A 114 4.00 -10.21 22.14
CA SER A 114 4.19 -10.07 23.59
C SER A 114 2.88 -10.19 24.36
N GLN A 115 1.81 -9.55 23.89
CA GLN A 115 0.49 -9.64 24.51
C GLN A 115 -0.12 -11.04 24.40
N LEU A 116 0.09 -11.72 23.27
CA LEU A 116 -0.38 -13.09 23.06
C LEU A 116 0.30 -14.09 24.01
N GLU A 117 1.59 -13.92 24.28
CA GLU A 117 2.32 -14.74 25.25
C GLU A 117 1.83 -14.50 26.67
N GLN A 118 1.58 -13.24 27.04
CA GLN A 118 1.04 -12.88 28.35
C GLN A 118 -0.36 -13.46 28.58
N SER A 119 -1.25 -13.38 27.59
CA SER A 119 -2.61 -13.93 27.72
C SER A 119 -2.60 -15.45 27.86
N ARG A 120 -1.72 -16.14 27.13
CA ARG A 120 -1.55 -17.60 27.24
C ARG A 120 -1.09 -18.03 28.64
N GLN A 121 -0.13 -17.31 29.24
CA GLN A 121 0.34 -17.60 30.60
C GLN A 121 -0.76 -17.40 31.65
N MET A 122 -1.64 -16.40 31.47
CA MET A 122 -2.79 -16.18 32.36
C MET A 122 -3.82 -17.32 32.25
N ASP A 123 -4.12 -17.78 31.04
CA ASP A 123 -5.05 -18.90 30.81
C ASP A 123 -4.53 -20.23 31.38
N ASP A 124 -3.23 -20.49 31.27
CA ASP A 124 -2.61 -21.68 31.86
C ASP A 124 -2.62 -21.60 33.40
N GLY A 125 -2.31 -20.43 33.98
CA GLY A 125 -2.40 -20.22 35.43
C GLY A 125 -3.81 -20.42 36.00
N ALA A 126 -4.86 -20.04 35.25
CA ALA A 126 -6.25 -20.24 35.63
C ALA A 126 -6.74 -21.70 35.48
N ARG A 127 -6.03 -22.54 34.72
CA ARG A 127 -6.37 -23.97 34.55
C ARG A 127 -5.83 -24.89 35.65
N PHE A 128 -4.82 -24.45 36.40
CA PHE A 128 -4.21 -25.22 37.49
C PHE A 128 -4.64 -24.76 38.90
N ALA A 129 -5.52 -23.75 38.98
CA ALA A 129 -6.21 -23.32 40.20
C ALA A 129 -7.64 -23.86 40.22
#